data_AF-A0A956BMD5-F1
#
_entry.id   AF-A0A956BMD5-F1
#
_cell.length_a   1.000
_cell.length_b   1.000
_cell.length_c   1.000
_cell.angle_alpha   90.00
_cell.angle_beta   90.00
_cell.angle_gamma   90.00
#
_symmetry.space_group_name_H-M   'P 1'
#
loop_
_entity.id
_entity.type
_entity.pdbx_description
1 polymer ?
#
loop_
_entity_poly.entity_id
_entity_poly.type
_entity_poly.pdbx_seq_one_letter_code
_entity_poly.pdbx_strand_id
1 'polypeptide(L)'
;MLAALWLWVGLALAQGVLPSTVDRPPVPSAGLATEDGPGALWVNPANMAYDPDARWALFYRYDPDGTHPHGLAGTYGIGGLGVGLRWHHSLVGASDFVFDLALGVKLPKRVAVGLALRWNILQESPNFVAFD
;
A
#
# COMPACT_ATOMS: atom_id res chain seq x y z
N MET A 1 -8.99 -0.78 -27.53
CA MET A 1 -9.10 -0.49 -26.09
C MET A 1 -7.89 -0.97 -25.29
N LEU A 2 -7.42 -2.21 -25.45
CA LEU A 2 -6.22 -2.72 -24.74
C LEU A 2 -4.94 -1.89 -24.96
N ALA A 3 -4.69 -1.40 -26.18
CA ALA A 3 -3.49 -0.61 -26.48
C ALA A 3 -3.42 0.74 -25.72
N ALA A 4 -4.57 1.34 -25.37
CA ALA A 4 -4.60 2.58 -24.61
C ALA A 4 -4.22 2.33 -23.14
N LEU A 5 -4.70 1.23 -22.55
CA LEU A 5 -4.39 0.86 -21.17
C LEU A 5 -2.88 0.66 -20.95
N TRP A 6 -2.20 -0.01 -21.89
CA TRP A 6 -0.74 -0.19 -21.85
C TRP A 6 0.03 1.12 -21.99
N LEU A 7 -0.49 2.08 -22.76
CA LEU A 7 0.11 3.39 -22.90
C LEU A 7 0.04 4.18 -21.57
N TRP A 8 -1.09 4.10 -20.86
CA TRP A 8 -1.25 4.73 -19.55
C TRP A 8 -0.36 4.10 -18.47
N VAL A 9 -0.23 2.76 -18.47
CA VAL A 9 0.68 2.06 -17.56
C VAL A 9 2.14 2.39 -17.85
N GLY A 10 2.52 2.47 -19.13
CA GLY A 10 3.88 2.87 -19.53
C GLY A 10 4.21 4.32 -19.15
N LEU A 11 3.24 5.24 -19.28
CA LEU A 11 3.40 6.63 -18.84
C LEU A 11 3.48 6.76 -17.32
N ALA A 12 2.74 5.95 -16.55
CA ALA A 12 2.85 5.91 -15.10
C ALA A 12 4.25 5.44 -14.65
N LEU A 13 4.81 4.42 -15.31
CA LEU A 13 6.17 3.93 -15.04
C LEU A 13 7.26 4.93 -15.45
N ALA A 14 7.04 5.73 -16.48
CA ALA A 14 8.00 6.73 -16.96
C ALA A 14 8.09 7.99 -16.08
N GLN A 15 7.08 8.26 -15.24
CA GLN A 15 7.07 9.43 -14.34
C GLN A 15 8.01 9.29 -13.14
N GLY A 16 8.55 8.11 -12.87
CA GLY A 16 9.51 7.86 -11.78
C GLY A 16 10.94 8.36 -12.02
N VAL A 17 11.23 9.04 -13.15
CA VAL A 17 12.61 9.40 -13.56
C VAL A 17 12.90 10.91 -13.52
N LEU A 18 11.93 11.76 -13.18
CA LEU A 18 12.17 13.21 -13.09
C LEU A 18 12.48 13.64 -11.65
N PRO A 19 13.57 14.41 -11.41
CA PRO A 19 13.91 14.86 -10.07
C PRO A 19 12.84 15.85 -9.58
N SER A 20 12.11 15.47 -8.53
CA SER A 20 11.01 16.28 -8.02
C SER A 20 11.52 17.41 -7.13
N THR A 21 11.15 18.64 -7.50
CA THR A 21 11.06 19.75 -6.54
C THR A 21 10.08 19.34 -5.45
N VAL A 22 10.47 19.46 -4.17
CA VAL A 22 9.67 19.10 -2.98
C VAL A 22 8.18 19.40 -3.19
N ASP A 23 7.37 18.35 -3.41
CA ASP A 23 6.03 18.48 -4.01
C ASP A 23 4.90 18.70 -2.98
N ARG A 24 5.22 18.77 -1.68
CA ARG A 24 4.25 19.00 -0.59
C ARG A 24 4.81 19.74 0.63
N PRO A 25 4.08 20.72 1.18
CA PRO A 25 4.45 21.36 2.45
C PRO A 25 4.31 20.35 3.62
N PRO A 26 5.16 20.43 4.65
CA PRO A 26 5.04 19.58 5.82
C PRO A 26 3.74 19.89 6.56
N VAL A 27 2.89 18.87 6.77
CA VAL A 27 1.63 18.99 7.51
C VAL A 27 1.78 18.27 8.85
N PRO A 28 1.49 18.91 9.99
CA PRO A 28 1.65 18.31 11.32
C PRO A 28 0.48 17.36 11.66
N SER A 29 0.22 16.36 10.83
CA SER A 29 -0.71 15.28 11.14
C SER A 29 -0.18 13.94 10.65
N ALA A 30 -0.46 12.87 11.39
CA ALA A 30 -0.22 11.48 11.00
C ALA A 30 -1.56 10.81 10.62
N GLY A 31 -2.33 11.46 9.75
CA GLY A 31 -3.67 11.02 9.36
C GLY A 31 -3.69 10.37 7.98
N LEU A 32 -4.84 9.83 7.59
CA LEU A 32 -5.12 9.29 6.24
C LEU A 32 -4.69 10.26 5.11
N ALA A 33 -4.79 11.57 5.38
CA ALA A 33 -4.44 12.62 4.42
C ALA A 33 -2.93 12.85 4.25
N THR A 34 -2.09 12.34 5.15
CA THR A 34 -0.66 12.64 5.20
C THR A 34 0.23 11.41 5.23
N GLU A 35 -0.31 10.21 5.45
CA GLU A 35 0.46 8.97 5.31
C GLU A 35 0.92 8.80 3.86
N ASP A 36 2.21 8.98 3.66
CA ASP A 36 2.89 8.86 2.38
C ASP A 36 4.10 7.92 2.45
N GLY A 37 4.22 7.21 3.57
CA GLY A 37 5.28 6.26 3.81
C GLY A 37 4.92 4.85 3.33
N PRO A 38 5.71 3.85 3.75
CA PRO A 38 5.49 2.46 3.40
C PRO A 38 4.14 1.89 3.88
N GLY A 39 3.40 2.59 4.76
CA GLY A 39 2.05 2.21 5.20
C GLY A 39 0.94 2.77 4.31
N ALA A 40 1.25 3.69 3.37
CA ALA A 40 0.26 4.35 2.54
C ALA A 40 -0.62 3.39 1.74
N LEU A 41 -0.10 2.24 1.30
CA LEU A 41 -0.90 1.25 0.57
C LEU A 41 -2.08 0.66 1.35
N TRP A 42 -2.07 0.73 2.68
CA TRP A 42 -3.14 0.19 3.54
C TRP A 42 -4.12 1.25 4.01
N VAL A 43 -3.71 2.51 3.94
CA VAL A 43 -4.38 3.63 4.60
C VAL A 43 -4.96 4.56 3.54
N ASN A 44 -4.16 4.91 2.53
CA ASN A 44 -4.55 5.76 1.41
C ASN A 44 -3.64 5.51 0.19
N PRO A 45 -3.97 4.56 -0.69
CA PRO A 45 -3.18 4.23 -1.87
C PRO A 45 -2.93 5.42 -2.80
N ALA A 46 -3.82 6.42 -2.81
CA ALA A 46 -3.66 7.60 -3.66
C ALA A 46 -2.42 8.44 -3.28
N ASN A 47 -2.04 8.44 -1.99
CA ASN A 47 -0.90 9.21 -1.51
C ASN A 47 0.44 8.72 -2.09
N MET A 48 0.51 7.44 -2.50
CA MET A 48 1.69 6.87 -3.14
C MET A 48 2.02 7.55 -4.48
N ALA A 49 1.01 8.12 -5.16
CA ALA A 49 1.22 8.81 -6.44
C ALA A 49 2.04 10.10 -6.32
N TYR A 50 2.19 10.63 -5.09
CA TYR A 50 2.98 11.82 -4.80
C TYR A 50 4.37 11.50 -4.25
N ASP A 51 4.69 10.21 -4.06
CA ASP A 51 5.99 9.77 -3.57
C ASP A 51 6.74 9.02 -4.68
N PRO A 52 7.74 9.66 -5.32
CA PRO A 52 8.53 9.01 -6.35
C PRO A 52 9.55 8.02 -5.78
N ASP A 53 9.88 8.11 -4.50
CA ASP A 53 11.00 7.37 -3.92
C ASP A 53 10.61 5.92 -3.61
N ALA A 54 11.56 5.00 -3.80
CA ALA A 54 11.40 3.62 -3.36
C ALA A 54 11.49 3.55 -1.83
N ARG A 55 10.47 2.98 -1.19
CA ARG A 55 10.41 2.84 0.27
C ARG A 55 9.94 1.46 0.67
N TRP A 56 10.41 0.99 1.82
CA TRP A 56 9.99 -0.27 2.41
C TRP A 56 9.88 -0.14 3.91
N ALA A 57 9.07 -1.00 4.52
CA ALA A 57 9.02 -1.14 5.97
C ALA A 57 8.71 -2.57 6.36
N LEU A 58 9.12 -2.90 7.58
CA LEU A 58 8.68 -4.08 8.31
C LEU A 58 7.92 -3.60 9.54
N PHE A 59 6.73 -4.16 9.76
CA PHE A 59 5.90 -3.89 10.91
C PHE A 59 5.71 -5.17 11.69
N TYR A 60 5.71 -5.02 13.01
CA TYR A 60 5.44 -6.11 13.93
C TYR A 60 4.37 -5.66 14.91
N ARG A 61 3.32 -6.46 15.04
CA ARG A 61 2.35 -6.30 16.11
C ARG A 61 2.80 -7.16 17.29
N TYR A 62 3.39 -6.49 18.27
CA TYR A 62 3.70 -7.08 19.56
C TYR A 62 2.48 -7.04 20.47
N ASP A 63 2.18 -8.16 21.14
CA ASP A 63 1.17 -8.24 22.19
C ASP A 63 1.78 -8.91 23.42
N PRO A 64 2.09 -8.15 24.48
CA PRO A 64 2.77 -8.68 25.66
C PRO A 64 1.89 -9.60 26.51
N ASP A 65 0.57 -9.42 26.45
CA ASP A 65 -0.39 -10.11 27.32
C ASP A 65 -0.93 -11.42 26.70
N GLY A 66 -0.60 -11.71 25.43
CA GLY A 66 -1.05 -12.90 24.72
C GLY A 66 -2.55 -12.96 24.47
N THR A 67 -3.21 -11.81 24.47
CA THR A 67 -4.66 -11.65 24.29
C THR A 67 -5.04 -11.21 22.87
N HIS A 68 -4.07 -10.91 22.03
CA HIS A 68 -4.24 -10.51 20.65
C HIS A 68 -3.39 -11.37 19.70
N PRO A 69 -3.88 -11.59 18.47
CA PRO A 69 -3.07 -12.15 17.39
C PRO A 69 -1.79 -11.33 17.19
N HIS A 70 -0.66 -12.02 17.10
CA HIS A 70 0.59 -11.41 16.66
C HIS A 70 0.66 -11.43 15.14
N GLY A 71 1.45 -10.51 14.57
CA GLY A 71 1.56 -10.44 13.13
C GLY A 71 2.80 -9.69 12.68
N LEU A 72 3.25 -10.04 11.47
CA LEU A 72 4.35 -9.41 10.77
C LEU A 72 3.85 -8.92 9.44
N ALA A 73 4.30 -7.73 9.04
CA ALA A 73 3.98 -7.17 7.75
C ALA A 73 5.25 -6.62 7.10
N GLY A 74 5.38 -6.82 5.80
CA GLY A 74 6.39 -6.17 4.98
C GLY A 74 5.73 -5.42 3.86
N THR A 75 6.23 -4.24 3.56
CA THR A 75 5.74 -3.43 2.45
C THR A 75 6.88 -2.90 1.62
N TYR A 76 6.61 -2.70 0.34
CA TYR A 76 7.48 -2.02 -0.59
C TYR A 76 6.63 -1.16 -1.53
N GLY A 77 7.07 0.05 -1.81
CA GLY A 77 6.39 0.93 -2.75
C GLY A 77 7.37 1.82 -3.50
N ILE A 78 6.98 2.23 -4.70
CA ILE A 78 7.73 3.15 -5.57
C ILE A 78 6.78 3.79 -6.58
N GLY A 79 6.85 5.12 -6.72
CA GLY A 79 6.22 5.84 -7.85
C GLY A 79 4.74 5.53 -8.08
N GLY A 80 3.95 5.48 -7.01
CA GLY A 80 2.52 5.13 -7.08
C GLY A 80 2.20 3.63 -7.02
N LEU A 81 3.16 2.73 -7.14
CA LEU A 81 2.93 1.28 -6.99
C LEU A 81 3.30 0.83 -5.57
N GLY A 82 2.47 0.00 -4.96
CA GLY A 82 2.73 -0.60 -3.65
C GLY A 82 2.43 -2.08 -3.62
N VAL A 83 3.24 -2.85 -2.89
CA VAL A 83 2.99 -4.25 -2.57
C VAL A 83 3.20 -4.48 -1.08
N GLY A 84 2.41 -5.40 -0.54
CA GLY A 84 2.51 -5.79 0.86
C GLY A 84 2.30 -7.29 1.04
N LEU A 85 2.96 -7.83 2.05
CA LEU A 85 2.68 -9.16 2.59
C LEU A 85 2.44 -9.02 4.08
N ARG A 86 1.36 -9.61 4.57
CA ARG A 86 1.07 -9.71 5.99
C ARG A 86 0.87 -11.16 6.37
N TRP A 87 1.38 -11.47 7.55
CA TRP A 87 1.15 -12.72 8.23
C TRP A 87 0.53 -12.40 9.59
N HIS A 88 -0.53 -13.12 9.92
CA HIS A 88 -1.23 -13.03 11.19
C HIS A 88 -1.33 -14.42 11.80
N HIS A 89 -1.03 -14.54 13.09
CA HIS A 89 -1.23 -15.77 13.84
C HIS A 89 -2.27 -15.55 14.92
N SER A 90 -3.37 -16.29 14.81
CA SER A 90 -4.46 -16.25 15.76
C SER A 90 -4.10 -16.89 17.10
N LEU A 91 -4.89 -16.60 18.12
CA LEU A 91 -4.73 -17.20 19.46
C LEU A 91 -5.06 -18.69 19.50
N VAL A 92 -5.82 -19.19 18.51
CA VAL A 92 -6.25 -20.59 18.42
C VAL A 92 -5.31 -21.44 17.54
N GLY A 93 -4.18 -20.86 17.08
CA GLY A 93 -3.14 -21.56 16.34
C GLY A 93 -3.26 -21.50 14.81
N ALA A 94 -4.30 -20.88 14.28
CA ALA A 94 -4.44 -20.62 12.84
C ALA A 94 -3.53 -19.48 12.37
N SER A 95 -2.96 -19.62 11.18
CA SER A 95 -2.11 -18.61 10.53
C SER A 95 -2.69 -18.16 9.20
N ASP A 96 -2.92 -16.86 9.07
CA ASP A 96 -3.48 -16.25 7.86
C ASP A 96 -2.42 -15.41 7.16
N PHE A 97 -2.53 -15.34 5.83
CA PHE A 97 -1.66 -14.52 4.99
C PHE A 97 -2.50 -13.55 4.17
N VAL A 98 -1.94 -12.37 3.93
CA VAL A 98 -2.58 -11.35 3.10
C VAL A 98 -1.56 -10.76 2.14
N PHE A 99 -1.89 -10.81 0.85
CA PHE A 99 -1.13 -10.14 -0.20
C PHE A 99 -1.84 -8.86 -0.59
N ASP A 100 -1.15 -7.73 -0.51
CA ASP A 100 -1.66 -6.42 -0.87
C ASP A 100 -0.98 -5.92 -2.16
N LEU A 101 -1.76 -5.31 -3.04
CA LEU A 101 -1.31 -4.56 -4.20
C LEU A 101 -2.03 -3.21 -4.18
N ALA A 102 -1.29 -2.12 -4.36
CA ALA A 102 -1.83 -0.78 -4.41
C ALA A 102 -1.32 -0.03 -5.64
N LEU A 103 -2.18 0.79 -6.22
CA LEU A 103 -1.86 1.67 -7.33
C LEU A 103 -2.43 3.06 -7.03
N GLY A 104 -1.56 4.06 -6.99
CA GLY A 104 -1.86 5.47 -6.95
C GLY A 104 -1.53 6.12 -8.29
N VAL A 105 -2.45 6.90 -8.83
CA VAL A 105 -2.26 7.66 -10.07
C VAL A 105 -2.52 9.14 -9.81
N LYS A 106 -1.53 9.98 -10.14
CA LYS A 106 -1.66 11.43 -10.07
C LYS A 106 -2.45 11.93 -11.28
N LEU A 107 -3.53 12.64 -11.00
CA LEU A 107 -4.36 13.33 -11.99
C LEU A 107 -3.93 14.80 -12.11
N PRO A 108 -4.35 15.51 -13.17
CA PRO A 108 -4.17 16.95 -13.27
C PRO A 108 -4.74 17.70 -12.05
N LYS A 109 -4.24 18.92 -11.82
CA LYS A 109 -4.70 19.82 -10.73
C LYS A 109 -4.43 19.30 -9.31
N ARG A 110 -3.35 18.53 -9.12
CA ARG A 110 -2.89 18.05 -7.81
C ARG A 110 -3.89 17.10 -7.11
N VAL A 111 -4.71 16.39 -7.86
CA VAL A 111 -5.57 15.31 -7.35
C VAL A 111 -4.91 13.97 -7.65
N ALA A 112 -5.10 12.97 -6.81
CA ALA A 112 -4.71 11.59 -7.08
C ALA A 112 -5.86 10.65 -6.76
N VAL A 113 -5.86 9.51 -7.43
CA VAL A 113 -6.77 8.40 -7.15
C VAL A 113 -5.95 7.19 -6.80
N GLY A 114 -6.48 6.38 -5.89
CA GLY A 114 -5.86 5.16 -5.40
C GLY A 114 -6.79 3.98 -5.61
N LEU A 115 -6.20 2.81 -5.86
CA LEU A 115 -6.86 1.51 -5.80
C LEU A 115 -5.99 0.61 -4.95
N ALA A 116 -6.59 -0.13 -4.03
CA ALA A 116 -5.94 -1.25 -3.37
C ALA A 116 -6.71 -2.55 -3.64
N LEU A 117 -5.96 -3.63 -3.75
CA LEU A 117 -6.46 -4.99 -3.92
C LEU A 117 -5.74 -5.88 -2.93
N ARG A 118 -6.52 -6.75 -2.29
CA ARG A 118 -6.06 -7.57 -1.19
C ARG A 118 -6.55 -8.99 -1.36
N TRP A 119 -5.63 -9.94 -1.39
CA TRP A 119 -5.96 -11.36 -1.36
C TRP A 119 -5.71 -11.92 0.03
N ASN A 120 -6.78 -12.35 0.69
CA ASN A 120 -6.77 -12.91 2.02
C ASN A 120 -6.80 -14.44 1.90
N ILE A 121 -5.74 -15.08 2.39
CA ILE A 121 -5.55 -16.52 2.43
C ILE A 121 -5.72 -16.94 3.88
N LEU A 122 -6.84 -17.57 4.19
CA LEU A 122 -7.21 -17.90 5.56
C LEU A 122 -7.08 -19.40 5.79
N GLN A 123 -6.54 -19.80 6.93
CA GLN A 123 -6.38 -21.23 7.23
C GLN A 123 -7.71 -21.91 7.56
N GLU A 124 -8.60 -21.22 8.28
CA GLU A 124 -9.85 -21.80 8.81
C GLU A 124 -11.11 -21.28 8.11
N SER A 125 -10.97 -20.53 7.03
CA SER A 125 -12.09 -19.91 6.31
C SER A 125 -11.82 -19.82 4.81
N PRO A 126 -12.85 -19.64 3.97
CA PRO A 126 -12.64 -19.46 2.55
C PRO A 126 -11.79 -18.23 2.24
N ASN A 127 -10.87 -18.37 1.29
CA ASN A 127 -10.07 -17.27 0.77
C ASN A 127 -10.98 -16.25 0.08
N PHE A 128 -10.63 -14.97 0.17
CA PHE A 128 -11.39 -13.91 -0.49
C PHE A 128 -10.51 -12.76 -0.95
N VAL A 129 -11.01 -12.02 -1.94
CA VAL A 129 -10.39 -10.79 -2.44
C VAL A 129 -11.21 -9.60 -1.95
N ALA A 130 -10.53 -8.59 -1.41
CA ALA A 130 -11.09 -7.29 -1.07
C ALA A 130 -10.43 -6.21 -1.91
N PHE A 131 -11.12 -5.10 -2.12
CA PHE A 131 -10.63 -3.94 -2.85
C PHE A 131 -11.25 -2.66 -2.29
N ASP A 132 -10.51 -1.57 -2.39
CA ASP A 132 -10.84 -0.24 -1.89
C ASP A 132 -10.27 0.87 -2.79
#